data_AF-A0A6G8BQR8-F1
#
_entry.id   AF-A0A6G8BQR8-F1
#
_cell.length_a   1.000
_cell.length_b   1.000
_cell.length_c   1.000
_cell.angle_alpha   90.00
_cell.angle_beta   90.00
_cell.angle_gamma   90.00
#
_symmetry.space_group_name_H-M   'P 1'
#
loop_
_entity.id
_entity.type
_entity.pdbx_description
1 polymer ?
#
loop_
_entity_poly.entity_id
_entity_poly.type
_entity_poly.pdbx_seq_one_letter_code
_entity_poly.pdbx_strand_id
1 'polypeptide(L)'
;MKIFAATEHQPVTEDQKHILVLANDADPLAADLAGVERIDLDFPKFTDGRAFSQARLLRQRRKFAGEIRATGDVLIDQLVQMSRCGFDVAVLREGVDKVDAQRQFDRFHAFYQGDVSHPLPHFREANAAAAV
;
A
#
# COMPACT_ATOMS: atom_id res chain seq x y z
N MET A 1 4.89 0.86 -7.50
CA MET A 1 4.23 -0.28 -6.82
C MET A 1 4.28 -1.49 -7.75
N LYS A 2 4.58 -2.69 -7.23
CA LYS A 2 4.55 -3.95 -8.00
C LYS A 2 3.17 -4.57 -7.91
N ILE A 3 2.74 -5.26 -8.98
CA ILE A 3 1.42 -5.88 -9.07
C ILE A 3 1.59 -7.38 -9.31
N PHE A 4 0.97 -8.19 -8.45
CA PHE A 4 0.95 -9.65 -8.56
C PHE A 4 -0.48 -10.13 -8.79
N ALA A 5 -0.63 -11.19 -9.59
CA ALA A 5 -1.86 -11.96 -9.66
C ALA A 5 -2.01 -12.83 -8.40
N ALA A 6 -3.24 -13.23 -8.08
CA ALA A 6 -3.52 -14.11 -6.94
C ALA A 6 -2.65 -15.38 -6.93
N THR A 7 -2.37 -15.97 -8.09
CA THR A 7 -1.56 -17.19 -8.24
C THR A 7 -0.06 -16.99 -7.99
N GLU A 8 0.43 -15.76 -8.05
CA GLU A 8 1.83 -15.42 -7.81
C GLU A 8 2.12 -15.20 -6.31
N HIS A 9 1.08 -15.19 -5.47
CA HIS A 9 1.19 -15.01 -4.03
C HIS A 9 0.87 -16.31 -3.30
N GLN A 10 1.80 -16.74 -2.44
CA GLN A 10 1.56 -17.84 -1.51
C GLN A 10 1.28 -17.28 -0.12
N PRO A 11 0.33 -17.87 0.62
CA PRO A 11 0.07 -17.47 2.00
C PRO A 11 1.32 -17.68 2.85
N VAL A 12 1.46 -16.82 3.86
CA VAL A 12 2.58 -16.87 4.80
C VAL A 12 2.52 -18.17 5.61
N THR A 13 3.64 -18.88 5.68
CA THR A 13 3.80 -20.09 6.51
C THR A 13 4.46 -19.74 7.84
N GLU A 14 4.23 -20.51 8.91
CA GLU A 14 4.72 -20.22 10.27
C GLU A 14 6.25 -20.04 10.38
N ASP A 15 7.04 -20.64 9.47
CA ASP A 15 8.50 -20.53 9.46
C ASP A 15 9.03 -19.15 9.01
N GLN A 16 8.17 -18.29 8.45
CA GLN A 16 8.55 -17.00 7.88
C GLN A 16 8.50 -15.87 8.91
N LYS A 17 9.37 -15.93 9.93
CA LYS A 17 9.41 -14.97 11.05
C LYS A 17 9.64 -13.49 10.67
N HIS A 18 10.13 -13.22 9.45
CA HIS A 18 10.37 -11.87 8.94
C HIS A 18 9.13 -11.25 8.25
N ILE A 19 8.02 -12.01 8.16
CA ILE A 19 6.77 -11.56 7.56
C ILE A 19 5.70 -11.46 8.64
N LEU A 20 5.10 -10.30 8.78
CA LEU A 20 3.99 -10.04 9.69
C LEU A 20 2.68 -9.91 8.89
N VAL A 21 1.70 -10.76 9.17
CA VAL A 21 0.33 -10.57 8.66
C VAL A 21 -0.45 -9.79 9.73
N LEU A 22 -0.93 -8.61 9.37
CA LEU A 22 -1.72 -7.78 10.29
C LEU A 22 -3.20 -7.93 9.96
N ALA A 23 -4.01 -8.28 10.97
CA ALA A 23 -5.46 -8.25 10.84
C ALA A 23 -5.93 -6.82 10.55
N ASN A 24 -7.00 -6.68 9.77
CA ASN A 24 -7.49 -5.37 9.32
C ASN A 24 -8.10 -4.50 10.43
N ASP A 25 -8.31 -5.05 11.62
CA ASP A 25 -8.77 -4.35 12.83
C ASP A 25 -7.65 -4.17 13.89
N ALA A 26 -6.46 -4.72 13.66
CA ALA A 26 -5.33 -4.57 14.55
C ALA A 26 -4.73 -3.15 14.47
N ASP A 27 -4.23 -2.66 15.60
CA ASP A 27 -3.52 -1.38 15.66
C ASP A 27 -2.08 -1.53 15.15
N PRO A 28 -1.71 -0.93 14.00
CA PRO A 28 -0.36 -1.00 13.45
C PRO A 28 0.68 -0.29 14.34
N LEU A 29 0.25 0.60 15.24
CA LEU A 29 1.17 1.31 16.13
C LEU A 29 1.63 0.45 17.31
N ALA A 30 0.81 -0.54 17.68
CA ALA A 30 1.08 -1.47 18.77
C ALA A 30 1.89 -2.72 18.32
N ALA A 31 2.02 -2.95 17.01
CA ALA A 31 2.74 -4.10 16.48
C ALA A 31 4.26 -4.02 16.76
N ASP A 32 4.85 -5.16 17.14
CA ASP A 32 6.29 -5.34 17.16
C ASP A 32 6.80 -5.54 15.72
N LEU A 33 7.73 -4.67 15.31
CA LEU A 33 8.28 -4.65 13.96
C LEU A 33 9.76 -5.05 13.94
N ALA A 34 10.32 -5.49 15.08
CA ALA A 34 11.71 -5.90 15.17
C ALA A 34 11.99 -7.11 14.27
N GLY A 35 12.90 -6.95 13.31
CA GLY A 35 13.24 -8.01 12.35
C GLY A 35 12.17 -8.29 11.28
N VAL A 36 11.10 -7.50 11.22
CA VAL A 36 10.08 -7.60 10.18
C VAL A 36 10.58 -6.93 8.91
N GLU A 37 10.60 -7.67 7.81
CA GLU A 37 10.99 -7.19 6.49
C GLU A 37 9.78 -6.94 5.58
N ARG A 38 8.66 -7.62 5.86
CA ARG A 38 7.41 -7.49 5.09
C ARG A 38 6.19 -7.49 6.01
N ILE A 39 5.22 -6.63 5.72
CA ILE A 39 3.91 -6.61 6.36
C ILE A 39 2.84 -6.85 5.29
N ASP A 40 2.06 -7.90 5.46
CA ASP A 40 0.88 -8.18 4.64
C ASP A 40 -0.36 -7.61 5.34
N LEU A 41 -1.06 -6.69 4.66
CA LEU A 41 -2.31 -6.09 5.13
C LEU A 41 -3.47 -6.63 4.30
N ASP A 42 -4.40 -7.29 4.99
CA ASP A 42 -5.52 -7.95 4.33
C ASP A 42 -6.72 -7.03 4.10
N PHE A 43 -7.34 -7.19 2.93
CA PHE A 43 -8.60 -6.57 2.55
C PHE A 43 -9.69 -7.66 2.48
N PRO A 44 -10.46 -7.93 3.55
CA PRO A 44 -11.47 -9.00 3.51
C PRO A 44 -12.59 -8.78 2.50
N LYS A 45 -12.82 -7.51 2.12
CA LYS A 45 -13.81 -7.07 1.14
C LYS A 45 -13.33 -5.78 0.51
N PHE A 46 -13.65 -5.55 -0.77
CA PHE A 46 -13.23 -4.36 -1.51
C PHE A 46 -13.70 -3.03 -0.90
N THR A 47 -14.77 -3.07 -0.09
CA THR A 47 -15.33 -1.91 0.62
C THR A 47 -14.61 -1.60 1.94
N ASP A 48 -13.65 -2.42 2.37
CA ASP A 48 -12.92 -2.20 3.60
C ASP A 48 -11.71 -1.29 3.38
N GLY A 49 -11.76 -0.11 3.99
CA GLY A 49 -10.70 0.90 3.86
C GLY A 49 -9.62 0.85 4.95
N ARG A 50 -9.72 -0.02 5.97
CA ARG A 50 -8.85 0.09 7.16
C ARG A 50 -7.37 -0.14 6.86
N ALA A 51 -7.06 -1.06 5.96
CA ALA A 51 -5.68 -1.34 5.54
C ALA A 51 -4.99 -0.13 4.90
N PHE A 52 -5.71 0.80 4.26
CA PHE A 52 -5.13 2.07 3.79
C PHE A 52 -4.61 2.94 4.94
N SER A 53 -5.40 3.04 6.00
CA SER A 53 -4.99 3.77 7.21
C SER A 53 -3.82 3.07 7.89
N GLN A 54 -3.84 1.73 7.95
CA GLN A 54 -2.74 0.95 8.51
C GLN A 54 -1.42 1.19 7.77
N ALA A 55 -1.41 1.07 6.44
CA ALA A 55 -0.22 1.34 5.62
C ALA A 55 0.33 2.76 5.84
N ARG A 56 -0.57 3.76 5.88
CA ARG A 56 -0.18 5.15 6.08
C ARG A 56 0.43 5.37 7.47
N LEU A 57 -0.12 4.75 8.52
CA LEU A 57 0.42 4.83 9.87
C LEU A 57 1.78 4.13 9.99
N LEU A 58 1.94 2.95 9.38
CA LEU A 58 3.20 2.22 9.32
C LEU A 58 4.31 3.07 8.70
N ARG A 59 4.02 3.72 7.56
CA ARG A 59 4.99 4.60 6.88
C ARG A 59 5.26 5.90 7.62
N GLN A 60 4.22 6.60 8.06
CA GLN A 60 4.38 7.96 8.57
C GLN A 60 4.76 8.01 10.05
N ARG A 61 4.21 7.13 10.87
CA ARG A 61 4.37 7.15 12.34
C ARG A 61 5.39 6.14 12.82
N ARG A 62 5.38 4.92 12.26
CA ARG A 62 6.33 3.86 12.63
C ARG A 62 7.61 3.89 11.79
N LYS A 63 7.63 4.67 10.70
CA LYS A 63 8.75 4.77 9.76
C LYS A 63 9.18 3.39 9.25
N PHE A 64 8.24 2.46 9.15
CA PHE A 64 8.52 1.13 8.65
C PHE A 64 9.09 1.24 7.24
N ALA A 65 10.25 0.64 7.02
CA ALA A 65 10.99 0.73 5.76
C ALA A 65 10.92 -0.56 4.93
N GLY A 66 10.40 -1.64 5.52
CA GLY A 66 10.19 -2.90 4.81
C GLY A 66 9.05 -2.83 3.80
N GLU A 67 8.76 -3.97 3.17
CA GLU A 67 7.71 -4.10 2.17
C GLU A 67 6.32 -4.07 2.82
N ILE A 68 5.39 -3.26 2.32
CA ILE A 68 3.97 -3.32 2.68
C ILE A 68 3.20 -3.86 1.49
N ARG A 69 2.52 -4.99 1.70
CA ARG A 69 1.80 -5.73 0.67
C ARG A 69 0.30 -5.75 0.95
N ALA A 70 -0.51 -5.42 -0.05
CA ALA A 70 -1.96 -5.58 0.00
C ALA A 70 -2.35 -6.98 -0.49
N THR A 71 -3.19 -7.67 0.27
CA THR A 71 -3.74 -9.00 -0.05
C THR A 71 -5.26 -9.03 0.12
N GLY A 72 -5.93 -10.08 -0.35
CA GLY A 72 -7.38 -10.26 -0.21
C GLY A 72 -8.16 -9.75 -1.42
N ASP A 73 -9.28 -9.06 -1.19
CA ASP A 73 -10.22 -8.56 -2.20
C ASP A 73 -9.75 -7.22 -2.82
N VAL A 74 -8.54 -7.25 -3.41
CA VAL A 74 -7.88 -6.09 -4.01
C VAL A 74 -8.25 -5.97 -5.49
N LEU A 75 -8.74 -4.78 -5.86
CA LEU A 75 -9.13 -4.45 -7.23
C LEU A 75 -8.16 -3.47 -7.91
N ILE A 76 -8.20 -3.42 -9.25
CA ILE A 76 -7.33 -2.56 -10.07
C ILE A 76 -7.58 -1.07 -9.81
N ASP A 77 -8.83 -0.66 -9.58
CA ASP A 77 -9.19 0.75 -9.33
C ASP A 77 -8.59 1.32 -8.03
N GLN A 78 -8.21 0.44 -7.10
CA GLN A 78 -7.65 0.83 -5.80
C GLN A 78 -6.14 1.06 -5.83
N LEU A 79 -5.45 0.57 -6.86
CA LEU A 79 -3.98 0.48 -6.92
C LEU A 79 -3.29 1.84 -6.80
N VAL A 80 -3.85 2.86 -7.45
CA VAL A 80 -3.32 4.23 -7.37
C VAL A 80 -3.39 4.73 -5.93
N GLN A 81 -4.54 4.58 -5.27
CA GLN A 81 -4.70 4.99 -3.89
C GLN A 81 -3.81 4.18 -2.94
N MET A 82 -3.64 2.88 -3.19
CA MET A 82 -2.75 2.01 -2.40
C MET A 82 -1.30 2.52 -2.47
N SER A 83 -0.80 2.77 -3.68
CA SER A 83 0.55 3.32 -3.87
C SER A 83 0.76 4.63 -3.09
N ARG A 84 -0.27 5.48 -3.02
CA ARG A 84 -0.22 6.76 -2.31
C ARG A 84 -0.28 6.61 -0.79
N CYS A 85 -0.99 5.58 -0.30
CA CYS A 85 -1.00 5.22 1.12
C CYS A 85 0.29 4.51 1.57
N GLY A 86 1.17 4.12 0.64
CA GLY A 86 2.51 3.60 0.94
C GLY A 86 2.65 2.09 0.83
N PHE A 87 1.74 1.43 0.10
CA PHE A 87 1.91 0.03 -0.31
C PHE A 87 2.97 -0.09 -1.42
N ASP A 88 3.83 -1.11 -1.33
CA ASP A 88 4.82 -1.41 -2.36
C ASP A 88 4.34 -2.49 -3.32
N VAL A 89 3.52 -3.42 -2.84
CA VAL A 89 3.00 -4.56 -3.60
C VAL A 89 1.49 -4.66 -3.43
N ALA A 90 0.78 -4.96 -4.51
CA ALA A 90 -0.62 -5.36 -4.47
C ALA A 90 -0.79 -6.73 -5.11
N VAL A 91 -1.42 -7.65 -4.39
CA VAL A 91 -1.85 -8.95 -4.89
C VAL A 91 -3.31 -8.80 -5.29
N LEU A 92 -3.58 -8.81 -6.60
CA LEU A 92 -4.95 -8.72 -7.12
C LEU A 92 -5.74 -9.95 -6.74
N ARG A 93 -7.04 -9.76 -6.46
CA ARG A 93 -7.95 -10.88 -6.22
C ARG A 93 -8.03 -11.81 -7.44
N GLU A 94 -8.53 -13.02 -7.22
CA GLU A 94 -8.72 -14.00 -8.30
C GLU A 94 -9.66 -13.46 -9.40
N GLY A 95 -9.35 -13.82 -10.66
CA GLY A 95 -10.12 -13.40 -11.83
C GLY A 95 -9.84 -11.97 -12.32
N VAL A 96 -8.92 -11.25 -11.68
CA VAL A 96 -8.51 -9.91 -12.11
C VAL A 96 -7.17 -9.97 -12.82
N ASP A 97 -7.12 -9.48 -14.07
CA ASP A 97 -5.91 -9.46 -14.89
C ASP A 97 -5.06 -8.20 -14.60
N LYS A 98 -3.78 -8.40 -14.29
CA LYS A 98 -2.82 -7.31 -14.05
C LYS A 98 -2.50 -6.48 -15.29
N VAL A 99 -2.85 -6.92 -16.50
CA VAL A 99 -2.57 -6.19 -17.76
C VAL A 99 -3.12 -4.76 -17.73
N ASP A 100 -4.28 -4.53 -17.11
CA ASP A 100 -4.90 -3.21 -17.02
C ASP A 100 -4.43 -2.37 -15.82
N ALA A 101 -3.56 -2.90 -14.96
CA ALA A 101 -3.08 -2.17 -13.78
C ALA A 101 -2.28 -0.92 -14.16
N GLN A 102 -1.42 -1.01 -15.18
CA GLN A 102 -0.59 0.12 -15.61
C GLN A 102 -1.44 1.31 -16.10
N ARG A 103 -2.56 1.03 -16.77
CA ARG A 103 -3.50 2.06 -17.26
C ARG A 103 -4.07 2.91 -16.14
N GLN A 104 -4.19 2.38 -14.92
CA GLN A 104 -4.67 3.17 -13.78
C GLN A 104 -3.64 4.21 -13.33
N PHE A 105 -2.36 3.84 -13.34
CA PHE A 105 -1.27 4.77 -13.01
C PHE A 105 -1.11 5.83 -14.10
N ASP A 106 -1.24 5.44 -15.37
CA ASP A 106 -1.13 6.37 -16.50
C ASP A 106 -2.29 7.38 -16.55
N ARG A 107 -3.44 7.05 -15.96
CA ARG A 107 -4.63 7.91 -15.97
C ARG A 107 -4.48 9.17 -15.12
N PHE A 108 -3.65 9.12 -14.07
CA PHE A 108 -3.50 10.22 -13.12
C PHE A 108 -2.03 10.61 -12.98
N HIS A 109 -1.63 11.67 -13.68
CA HIS A 109 -0.24 12.13 -13.68
C HIS A 109 0.17 12.91 -12.43
N ALA A 110 -0.79 13.53 -11.73
CA ALA A 110 -0.54 14.35 -10.55
C ALA A 110 -1.76 14.39 -9.63
N PHE A 111 -1.54 14.75 -8.37
CA PHE A 111 -2.59 14.83 -7.37
C PHE A 111 -2.49 16.12 -6.55
N TYR A 112 -3.64 16.70 -6.24
CA TYR A 112 -3.70 17.94 -5.47
C TYR A 112 -3.19 17.79 -4.03
N GLN A 113 -3.61 16.72 -3.34
CA GLN A 113 -3.19 16.42 -1.97
C GLN A 113 -1.84 15.71 -1.94
N GLY A 114 -1.06 15.93 -0.88
CA GLY A 114 0.14 15.14 -0.62
C GLY A 114 -0.18 13.70 -0.23
N ASP A 115 0.84 12.84 -0.28
CA ASP A 115 0.75 11.42 0.07
C ASP A 115 1.97 10.95 0.88
N VAL A 116 2.19 9.64 0.97
CA VAL A 116 3.32 9.09 1.73
C VAL A 116 4.67 9.42 1.08
N SER A 117 4.74 9.48 -0.25
CA SER A 117 5.99 9.73 -0.98
C SER A 117 6.22 11.23 -1.21
N HIS A 118 5.16 11.97 -1.53
CA HIS A 118 5.17 13.41 -1.74
C HIS A 118 4.30 14.07 -0.67
N PRO A 119 4.83 14.34 0.54
CA PRO A 119 4.01 14.78 1.68
C PRO A 119 3.46 16.19 1.52
N LEU A 120 4.06 17.01 0.66
CA LEU A 120 3.59 18.35 0.39
C LEU A 120 2.44 18.31 -0.62
N PRO A 121 1.37 19.11 -0.43
CA PRO A 121 0.33 19.25 -1.42
C PRO A 121 0.84 20.07 -2.62
N HIS A 122 0.24 19.83 -3.78
CA HIS A 122 0.70 20.37 -5.06
C HIS A 122 0.82 21.90 -5.08
N PHE A 123 -0.13 22.62 -4.46
CA PHE A 123 -0.12 24.08 -4.42
C PHE A 123 1.03 24.66 -3.56
N ARG A 124 1.61 23.88 -2.65
CA ARG A 124 2.80 24.31 -1.89
C ARG A 124 4.08 24.07 -2.66
N GLU A 125 4.14 23.02 -3.47
CA GLU A 125 5.29 22.74 -4.34
C GLU A 125 5.42 23.79 -5.45
N ALA A 126 4.30 24.17 -6.09
CA ALA A 126 4.28 25.21 -7.12
C ALA A 126 4.82 26.57 -6.62
N ASN A 127 4.53 26.93 -5.37
CA ASN A 127 5.02 28.16 -4.76
C ASN A 127 6.51 28.10 -4.41
N ALA A 128 7.07 26.92 -4.12
CA ALA A 128 8.50 26.74 -3.86
C ALA A 128 9.34 26.84 -5.15
N ALA A 129 8.82 26.32 -6.27
CA ALA A 129 9.48 26.40 -7.58
C ALA A 129 9.48 27.82 -8.17
N ALA A 130 8.48 28.65 -7.83
CA ALA A 130 8.40 30.04 -8.28
C ALA A 130 9.23 31.03 -7.43
N ALA A 131 9.81 30.57 -6.32
CA ALA A 131 10.59 31.38 -5.38
C ALA A 131 12.12 31.24 -5.55
N VAL A 132 12.58 30.54 -6.60
CA VAL A 132 13.98 30.36 -6.99
C VAL A 132 14.21 31.03 -8.36
#